data_AF-A0A8S8ZA26-F1
#
_entry.id   AF-A0A8S8ZA26-F1
#
_cell.length_a   1.000
_cell.length_b   1.000
_cell.length_c   1.000
_cell.angle_alpha   90.00
_cell.angle_beta   90.00
_cell.angle_gamma   90.00
#
_symmetry.space_group_name_H-M   'P 1'
#
loop_
_entity.id
_entity.type
_entity.pdbx_description
1 polymer ?
#
loop_
_entity_poly.entity_id
_entity_poly.type
_entity_poly.pdbx_seq_one_letter_code
_entity_poly.pdbx_strand_id
1 'polypeptide(L)'
;MELDTTDLKVMGAVKKGLTTFGAIKNGVHLKKDELVKILDILDNSEMITSTTGTGFLGQKKLIIDLTGKGEERIQEYLEVLRVKWKEMIDLAIAGERDQLDQIIADNPYMVNMMVFFGVTDLPTLSRLNLRFLLEGKHLCYKCKKELKGLMQKFSVSDVRKFNFKLPRGMTTRDDLCADCFNKLTR
;
A
#
# COMPACT_ATOMS: atom_id res chain seq x y z
N MET A 1 20.84 -1.21 9.09
CA MET A 1 20.02 -0.09 8.59
C MET A 1 18.66 -0.66 8.25
N GLU A 2 17.59 -0.10 8.79
CA GLU A 2 16.23 -0.55 8.46
C GLU A 2 15.76 0.28 7.26
N LEU A 3 15.52 -0.38 6.12
CA LEU A 3 14.99 0.25 4.91
C LEU A 3 13.50 0.55 5.12
N ASP A 4 13.08 1.74 4.71
CA ASP A 4 11.67 2.12 4.81
C ASP A 4 10.82 1.54 3.66
N THR A 5 9.50 1.78 3.72
CA THR A 5 8.57 1.30 2.69
C THR A 5 8.86 1.88 1.30
N THR A 6 9.37 3.11 1.24
CA THR A 6 9.69 3.81 0.00
C THR A 6 10.98 3.27 -0.62
N ASP A 7 11.99 2.98 0.20
CA ASP A 7 13.22 2.31 -0.21
C ASP A 7 12.90 0.95 -0.86
N LEU A 8 12.10 0.14 -0.17
CA LEU A 8 11.65 -1.17 -0.65
C LEU A 8 10.81 -1.04 -1.93
N LYS A 9 10.01 0.02 -2.08
CA LYS A 9 9.25 0.29 -3.30
C LYS A 9 10.17 0.62 -4.49
N VAL A 10 11.25 1.38 -4.27
CA VAL A 10 12.28 1.65 -5.30
C VAL A 10 12.99 0.36 -5.69
N MET A 11 13.43 -0.44 -4.72
CA MET A 11 14.05 -1.75 -4.99
C MET A 11 13.10 -2.68 -5.75
N GLY A 12 11.82 -2.71 -5.38
CA GLY A 12 10.80 -3.50 -6.08
C GLY A 12 10.50 -3.00 -7.50
N ALA A 13 10.64 -1.70 -7.77
CA ALA A 13 10.57 -1.16 -9.13
C ALA A 13 11.74 -1.65 -9.99
N VAL A 14 12.96 -1.64 -9.44
CA VAL A 14 14.15 -2.21 -10.11
C VAL A 14 13.95 -3.69 -10.39
N LYS A 15 13.46 -4.47 -9.41
CA LYS A 15 13.14 -5.90 -9.60
C LYS A 15 12.16 -6.16 -10.74
N LYS A 16 11.25 -5.22 -11.02
CA LYS A 16 10.29 -5.28 -12.13
C LYS A 16 10.86 -4.83 -13.47
N GLY A 17 12.16 -4.56 -13.56
CA GLY A 17 12.84 -4.14 -14.78
C GLY A 17 12.87 -2.63 -15.01
N LEU A 18 12.45 -1.81 -14.04
CA LEU A 18 12.63 -0.36 -14.12
C LEU A 18 14.06 -0.01 -13.72
N THR A 19 14.98 -0.01 -14.69
CA THR A 19 16.43 0.12 -14.42
C THR A 19 17.00 1.51 -14.65
N THR A 20 16.24 2.46 -15.20
CA THR A 20 16.73 3.84 -15.39
C THR A 20 16.12 4.79 -14.35
N PHE A 21 16.87 5.84 -13.96
CA PHE A 21 16.38 6.85 -13.03
C PHE A 21 14.98 7.38 -13.39
N GLY A 22 14.77 7.70 -14.67
CA GLY A 22 13.48 8.19 -15.16
C GLY A 22 12.36 7.15 -15.06
N ALA A 23 12.66 5.89 -15.40
CA ALA A 23 11.69 4.79 -15.30
C ALA A 23 11.29 4.53 -13.85
N ILE A 24 12.27 4.47 -12.93
CA ILE A 24 12.04 4.29 -11.50
C ILE A 24 11.19 5.44 -10.97
N LYS A 25 11.63 6.70 -11.17
CA LYS A 25 10.93 7.89 -10.70
C LYS A 25 9.45 7.90 -11.10
N ASN A 26 9.18 7.63 -12.38
CA ASN A 26 7.83 7.63 -12.91
C ASN A 26 7.02 6.43 -12.41
N GLY A 27 7.65 5.25 -12.28
CA GLY A 27 7.00 4.02 -11.83
C GLY A 27 6.64 4.03 -10.34
N VAL A 28 7.39 4.75 -9.49
CA VAL A 28 7.10 4.86 -8.05
C VAL A 28 6.48 6.19 -7.63
N HIS A 29 6.33 7.14 -8.55
CA HIS A 29 5.78 8.49 -8.35
C HIS A 29 6.53 9.35 -7.32
N LEU A 30 7.86 9.36 -7.39
CA LEU A 30 8.71 10.17 -6.51
C LEU A 30 9.19 11.47 -7.18
N LYS A 31 9.51 12.48 -6.37
CA LYS A 31 10.26 13.64 -6.85
C LYS A 31 11.71 13.27 -7.14
N LYS A 32 12.40 14.13 -7.90
CA LYS A 32 13.78 13.89 -8.31
C LYS A 32 14.72 13.80 -7.10
N ASP A 33 14.61 14.76 -6.20
CA ASP A 33 15.43 14.88 -4.99
C ASP A 33 15.17 13.74 -3.98
N GLU A 34 13.92 13.31 -3.86
CA GLU A 34 13.55 12.13 -3.05
C GLU A 34 14.21 10.86 -3.61
N LEU A 35 14.09 10.61 -4.92
CA LEU A 35 14.69 9.43 -5.53
C LEU A 35 16.23 9.43 -5.44
N VAL A 36 16.88 10.58 -5.58
CA VAL A 36 18.35 10.68 -5.43
C VAL A 36 18.77 10.21 -4.04
N LYS A 37 18.12 10.72 -2.98
CA LYS A 37 18.46 10.33 -1.60
C LYS A 37 18.28 8.83 -1.36
N ILE A 38 17.22 8.24 -1.89
CA ILE A 38 16.95 6.81 -1.76
C ILE A 38 18.01 5.99 -2.50
N LEU A 39 18.34 6.37 -3.74
CA LEU A 39 19.38 5.68 -4.50
C LEU A 39 20.74 5.78 -3.81
N ASP A 40 21.09 6.93 -3.23
CA ASP A 40 22.32 7.08 -2.45
C ASP A 40 22.33 6.16 -1.22
N ILE A 41 21.20 6.03 -0.50
CA ILE A 41 21.08 5.10 0.63
C ILE A 41 21.24 3.65 0.18
N LEU A 42 20.58 3.27 -0.91
CA LEU A 42 20.59 1.91 -1.44
C LEU A 42 21.98 1.52 -1.98
N ASP A 43 22.67 2.44 -2.65
CA ASP A 43 24.02 2.22 -3.17
C ASP A 43 25.04 2.09 -2.03
N ASN A 44 25.02 3.01 -1.06
CA ASN A 44 25.87 2.93 0.14
C ASN A 44 25.60 1.69 1.00
N SER A 45 24.38 1.14 0.91
CA SER A 45 24.00 -0.11 1.59
C SER A 45 24.27 -1.37 0.76
N GLU A 46 24.86 -1.22 -0.43
CA GLU A 46 25.15 -2.29 -1.40
C GLU A 46 23.90 -3.06 -1.84
N MET A 47 22.73 -2.41 -1.82
CA MET A 47 21.46 -3.01 -2.24
C MET A 47 21.28 -2.91 -3.76
N ILE A 48 21.85 -1.88 -4.36
CA ILE A 48 21.87 -1.66 -5.81
C ILE A 48 23.30 -1.50 -6.29
N THR A 49 23.46 -1.61 -7.60
CA THR A 49 24.66 -1.19 -8.31
C THR A 49 24.25 -0.32 -9.49
N SER A 50 25.16 0.53 -9.94
CA SER A 50 24.94 1.36 -11.11
C SER A 50 26.01 1.16 -12.17
N THR A 51 25.58 0.97 -13.42
CA THR A 51 26.45 0.80 -14.58
C THR A 51 26.10 1.82 -15.67
N THR A 52 27.02 2.08 -16.57
CA THR A 52 26.74 2.90 -17.76
C THR A 52 26.34 2.00 -18.91
N GLY A 53 25.07 2.04 -19.29
CA GLY A 53 24.53 1.36 -20.47
C GLY A 53 24.29 2.32 -21.63
N THR A 54 23.90 1.77 -22.78
CA THR A 54 23.55 2.52 -23.98
C THR A 54 22.05 2.44 -24.21
N GLY A 55 21.37 3.58 -24.28
CA GLY A 55 19.94 3.66 -24.61
C GLY A 55 19.67 3.43 -26.10
N PHE A 56 18.38 3.34 -26.46
CA PHE A 56 17.91 3.04 -27.83
C PHE A 56 18.45 3.96 -28.95
N LEU A 57 18.96 5.14 -28.62
CA LEU A 57 19.53 6.12 -29.55
C LEU A 57 21.04 6.33 -29.35
N GLY A 58 21.76 5.37 -28.77
CA GLY A 58 23.21 5.48 -28.53
C GLY A 58 23.61 6.37 -27.34
N GLN A 59 22.64 7.06 -26.72
CA GLN A 59 22.86 7.89 -25.53
C GLN A 59 23.24 7.04 -24.32
N LYS A 60 24.32 7.41 -23.62
CA LYS A 60 24.71 6.77 -22.36
C LYS A 60 23.63 7.01 -21.30
N LYS A 61 23.25 5.96 -20.57
CA LYS A 61 22.29 6.01 -19.47
C LYS A 61 22.85 5.28 -18.26
N LEU A 62 22.58 5.83 -17.07
CA LEU A 62 22.78 5.10 -15.83
C LEU A 62 21.73 3.99 -15.76
N ILE A 63 22.21 2.75 -15.64
CA ILE A 63 21.41 1.55 -15.43
C ILE A 63 21.63 1.14 -13.98
N ILE A 64 20.53 0.95 -13.27
CA ILE A 64 20.46 0.59 -11.86
C ILE A 64 19.92 -0.83 -11.79
N ASP A 65 20.68 -1.71 -11.14
CA ASP A 65 20.33 -3.11 -10.94
C ASP A 65 20.40 -3.45 -9.45
N LEU A 66 19.70 -4.51 -9.04
CA LEU A 66 19.85 -5.05 -7.68
C LEU A 66 21.15 -5.85 -7.59
N THR A 67 21.82 -5.75 -6.45
CA THR A 67 22.87 -6.70 -6.08
C THR A 67 22.24 -8.00 -5.57
N GLY A 68 23.05 -9.06 -5.38
CA GLY A 68 22.56 -10.28 -4.72
C GLY A 68 22.00 -10.02 -3.32
N LYS A 69 22.63 -9.12 -2.56
CA LYS A 69 22.16 -8.65 -1.25
C LYS A 69 20.81 -7.92 -1.36
N GLY A 70 20.66 -7.07 -2.37
CA GLY A 70 19.39 -6.40 -2.66
C GLY A 70 18.27 -7.37 -3.03
N GLU A 71 18.57 -8.39 -3.83
CA GLU A 71 17.61 -9.43 -4.17
C GLU A 71 17.17 -10.24 -2.94
N GLU A 72 18.12 -10.71 -2.14
CA GLU A 72 17.87 -11.44 -0.90
C GLU A 72 16.98 -10.62 0.03
N ARG A 73 17.30 -9.34 0.22
CA ARG A 73 16.52 -8.43 1.06
C ARG A 73 15.07 -8.28 0.61
N ILE A 74 14.82 -8.21 -0.71
CA ILE A 74 13.44 -8.21 -1.23
C ILE A 74 12.75 -9.54 -0.94
N GLN A 75 13.43 -10.67 -1.09
CA GLN A 75 12.81 -11.98 -0.83
C GLN A 75 12.42 -12.14 0.64
N GLU A 76 13.27 -11.72 1.58
CA GLU A 76 12.93 -11.69 3.00
C GLU A 76 11.67 -10.85 3.25
N TYR A 77 11.60 -9.65 2.65
CA TYR A 77 10.44 -8.77 2.81
C TYR A 77 9.17 -9.38 2.20
N LEU A 78 9.28 -10.03 1.04
CA LEU A 78 8.16 -10.74 0.41
C LEU A 78 7.63 -11.86 1.31
N GLU A 79 8.52 -12.57 2.00
CA GLU A 79 8.10 -13.63 2.91
C GLU A 79 7.36 -13.08 4.14
N VAL A 80 7.85 -11.97 4.70
CA VAL A 80 7.12 -11.24 5.76
C VAL A 80 5.72 -10.84 5.29
N LEU A 81 5.61 -10.29 4.08
CA LEU A 81 4.31 -9.91 3.51
C LEU A 81 3.38 -11.12 3.29
N ARG A 82 3.89 -12.28 2.85
CA ARG A 82 3.08 -13.50 2.68
C ARG A 82 2.56 -14.04 4.00
N VAL A 83 3.41 -14.08 5.03
CA VAL A 83 3.01 -14.50 6.38
C VAL A 83 1.92 -13.57 6.91
N LYS A 84 2.11 -12.25 6.80
CA LYS A 84 1.12 -11.25 7.20
C LYS A 84 -0.17 -11.33 6.40
N TRP A 85 -0.10 -11.63 5.11
CA TRP A 85 -1.29 -11.83 4.29
C TRP A 85 -2.11 -13.02 4.78
N LYS A 86 -1.47 -14.14 5.09
CA LYS A 86 -2.15 -15.31 5.66
C LYS A 86 -2.81 -15.00 7.00
N GLU A 87 -2.10 -14.32 7.90
CA GLU A 87 -2.65 -13.87 9.19
C GLU A 87 -3.91 -13.00 9.00
N MET A 88 -3.88 -12.04 8.07
CA MET A 88 -5.05 -11.20 7.77
C MET A 88 -6.23 -11.99 7.18
N ILE A 89 -5.97 -13.03 6.39
CA ILE A 89 -7.02 -13.92 5.87
C ILE A 89 -7.69 -14.68 7.02
N ASP A 90 -6.90 -15.24 7.94
CA ASP A 90 -7.42 -16.00 9.07
C ASP A 90 -8.28 -15.10 9.99
N LEU A 91 -7.83 -13.86 10.26
CA LEU A 91 -8.60 -12.87 11.01
C LEU A 91 -9.89 -12.47 10.29
N ALA A 92 -9.85 -12.29 8.97
CA ALA A 92 -11.03 -11.95 8.17
C ALA A 92 -12.08 -13.08 8.21
N ILE A 93 -11.66 -14.33 8.13
CA ILE A 93 -12.53 -15.51 8.23
C ILE A 93 -13.15 -15.61 9.63
N ALA A 94 -12.35 -15.33 10.67
CA ALA A 94 -12.82 -15.32 12.06
C ALA A 94 -13.73 -14.12 12.39
N GLY A 95 -13.80 -13.09 11.53
CA GLY A 95 -14.56 -11.87 11.78
C GLY A 95 -13.90 -10.91 12.76
N GLU A 96 -12.60 -11.06 13.01
CA GLU A 96 -11.78 -10.31 13.98
C GLU A 96 -11.37 -8.94 13.42
N ARG A 97 -12.36 -8.07 13.21
CA ARG A 97 -12.15 -6.78 12.55
C ARG A 97 -11.23 -5.84 13.31
N ASP A 98 -11.36 -5.78 14.63
CA ASP A 98 -10.57 -4.84 15.44
C ASP A 98 -9.06 -5.15 15.33
N GLN A 99 -8.70 -6.43 15.17
CA GLN A 99 -7.31 -6.86 14.96
C GLN A 99 -6.81 -6.48 13.57
N LEU A 100 -7.64 -6.65 12.53
CA LEU A 100 -7.33 -6.18 11.17
C LEU A 100 -7.11 -4.66 11.13
N ASP A 101 -8.00 -3.90 11.78
CA ASP A 101 -7.89 -2.45 11.86
C ASP A 101 -6.59 -2.03 12.59
N GLN A 102 -6.17 -2.78 13.61
CA GLN A 102 -4.92 -2.51 14.32
C GLN A 102 -3.68 -2.78 13.46
N ILE A 103 -3.65 -3.89 12.70
CA ILE A 103 -2.56 -4.19 11.76
C ILE A 103 -2.35 -3.03 10.77
N ILE A 104 -3.44 -2.47 10.24
CA ILE A 104 -3.39 -1.35 9.30
C ILE A 104 -3.01 -0.04 10.00
N ALA A 105 -3.44 0.17 11.25
CA ALA A 105 -3.01 1.34 12.01
C ALA A 105 -1.50 1.34 12.27
N ASP A 106 -0.94 0.17 12.59
CA ASP A 106 0.49 0.01 12.84
C ASP A 106 1.30 0.08 11.53
N ASN A 107 0.72 -0.37 10.41
CA ASN A 107 1.40 -0.41 9.12
C ASN A 107 0.46 -0.02 7.95
N PRO A 108 0.18 1.29 7.77
CA PRO A 108 -0.84 1.77 6.82
C PRO A 108 -0.61 1.29 5.38
N TYR A 109 0.63 1.36 4.90
CA TYR A 109 0.97 0.99 3.52
C TYR A 109 1.15 -0.52 3.27
N MET A 110 1.03 -1.39 4.29
CA MET A 110 1.41 -2.80 4.16
C MET A 110 0.64 -3.52 3.04
N VAL A 111 -0.68 -3.36 2.99
CA VAL A 111 -1.51 -3.98 1.94
C VAL A 111 -1.25 -3.35 0.57
N ASN A 112 -0.93 -2.06 0.52
CA ASN A 112 -0.51 -1.39 -0.71
C ASN A 112 0.80 -2.03 -1.23
N MET A 113 1.74 -2.35 -0.35
CA MET A 113 2.98 -3.04 -0.70
C MET A 113 2.72 -4.50 -1.12
N MET A 114 1.79 -5.21 -0.49
CA MET A 114 1.38 -6.55 -0.94
C MET A 114 0.82 -6.55 -2.36
N VAL A 115 -0.02 -5.57 -2.70
CA VAL A 115 -0.54 -5.41 -4.06
C VAL A 115 0.58 -5.01 -5.01
N PHE A 116 1.45 -4.09 -4.61
CA PHE A 116 2.59 -3.68 -5.43
C PHE A 116 3.48 -4.88 -5.74
N PHE A 117 3.83 -5.70 -4.77
CA PHE A 117 4.71 -6.85 -4.95
C PHE A 117 4.03 -8.12 -5.48
N GLY A 118 2.70 -8.10 -5.67
CA GLY A 118 1.95 -9.24 -6.18
C GLY A 118 1.74 -10.38 -5.17
N VAL A 119 1.82 -10.09 -3.88
CA VAL A 119 1.44 -11.04 -2.80
C VAL A 119 -0.07 -11.25 -2.78
N THR A 120 -0.83 -10.21 -3.11
CA THR A 120 -2.28 -10.24 -3.35
C THR A 120 -2.61 -9.28 -4.50
N ASP A 121 -3.86 -9.23 -4.93
CA ASP A 121 -4.32 -8.32 -5.96
C ASP A 121 -5.64 -7.63 -5.60
N LEU A 122 -5.96 -6.56 -6.34
CA LEU A 122 -7.21 -5.82 -6.12
C LEU A 122 -8.45 -6.73 -6.28
N PRO A 123 -8.56 -7.62 -7.30
CA PRO A 123 -9.67 -8.57 -7.39
C PRO A 123 -9.86 -9.44 -6.15
N THR A 124 -8.80 -10.00 -5.60
CA THR A 124 -8.79 -10.87 -4.41
C THR A 124 -9.25 -10.08 -3.18
N LEU A 125 -8.69 -8.89 -2.96
CA LEU A 125 -9.15 -7.98 -1.91
C LEU A 125 -10.65 -7.63 -2.07
N SER A 126 -11.14 -7.54 -3.31
CA SER A 126 -12.57 -7.28 -3.58
C SER A 126 -13.44 -8.46 -3.17
N ARG A 127 -13.08 -9.66 -3.61
CA ARG A 127 -13.84 -10.90 -3.36
C ARG A 127 -13.95 -11.19 -1.86
N LEU A 128 -12.90 -10.85 -1.11
CA LEU A 128 -12.84 -11.03 0.34
C LEU A 128 -13.38 -9.84 1.13
N ASN A 129 -13.87 -8.79 0.47
CA ASN A 129 -14.31 -7.53 1.11
C ASN A 129 -13.22 -6.81 1.93
N LEU A 130 -11.94 -7.02 1.60
CA LEU A 130 -10.77 -6.48 2.30
C LEU A 130 -10.17 -5.21 1.68
N ARG A 131 -10.84 -4.61 0.67
CA ARG A 131 -10.34 -3.38 0.03
C ARG A 131 -10.17 -2.19 1.00
N PHE A 132 -10.82 -2.21 2.15
CA PHE A 132 -10.71 -1.18 3.18
C PHE A 132 -9.33 -1.18 3.86
N LEU A 133 -8.56 -2.26 3.73
CA LEU A 133 -7.19 -2.37 4.24
C LEU A 133 -6.18 -1.57 3.41
N LEU A 134 -6.56 -1.08 2.22
CA LEU A 134 -5.69 -0.26 1.38
C LEU A 134 -5.66 1.19 1.88
N GLU A 135 -4.47 1.71 2.15
CA GLU A 135 -4.32 3.11 2.48
C GLU A 135 -4.71 4.01 1.31
N GLY A 136 -5.35 5.14 1.63
CA GLY A 136 -5.87 6.12 0.68
C GLY A 136 -7.23 5.75 0.10
N LYS A 137 -7.68 4.49 0.28
CA LYS A 137 -9.03 4.07 -0.09
C LYS A 137 -9.96 4.09 1.10
N HIS A 138 -10.59 5.23 1.32
CA HIS A 138 -11.73 5.32 2.22
C HIS A 138 -12.93 4.67 1.55
N LEU A 139 -13.39 3.52 2.06
CA LEU A 139 -14.61 2.90 1.55
C LEU A 139 -15.77 3.20 2.48
N CYS A 140 -16.95 3.42 1.91
CA CYS A 140 -18.17 3.44 2.69
C CYS A 140 -18.33 2.11 3.40
N TYR A 141 -18.46 2.15 4.72
CA TYR A 141 -18.66 0.99 5.59
C TYR A 141 -19.73 0.03 5.05
N LYS A 142 -20.88 0.59 4.63
CA LYS A 142 -22.09 -0.15 4.29
C LYS A 142 -22.11 -0.62 2.83
N CYS A 143 -21.87 0.27 1.86
CA CYS A 143 -21.98 -0.07 0.43
C CYS A 143 -20.63 -0.34 -0.25
N LYS A 144 -19.51 -0.21 0.47
CA LYS A 144 -18.14 -0.43 -0.03
C LYS A 144 -17.74 0.44 -1.23
N LYS A 145 -18.54 1.46 -1.56
CA LYS A 145 -18.20 2.49 -2.56
C LYS A 145 -17.01 3.31 -2.06
N GLU A 146 -16.09 3.63 -2.95
CA GLU A 146 -14.97 4.52 -2.67
C GLU A 146 -15.43 5.95 -2.38
N LEU A 147 -14.99 6.48 -1.24
CA LEU A 147 -15.22 7.83 -0.74
C LEU A 147 -14.04 8.70 -1.14
N LYS A 148 -14.16 9.33 -2.31
CA LYS A 148 -13.16 10.28 -2.83
C LYS A 148 -13.04 11.50 -1.92
N GLY A 149 -11.91 12.23 -2.01
CA GLY A 149 -11.59 13.35 -1.11
C GLY A 149 -12.63 14.47 -1.04
N LEU A 150 -13.36 14.74 -2.12
CA LEU A 150 -14.42 15.76 -2.16
C LEU A 150 -15.80 15.24 -1.69
N MET A 151 -15.94 13.95 -1.38
CA MET A 151 -17.22 13.38 -0.95
C MET A 151 -17.43 13.64 0.54
N GLN A 152 -18.68 13.95 0.92
CA GLN A 152 -19.07 14.02 2.31
C GLN A 152 -19.00 12.63 2.95
N LYS A 153 -18.26 12.53 4.06
CA LYS A 153 -18.03 11.31 4.82
C LYS A 153 -18.67 11.46 6.20
N PHE A 154 -19.27 10.39 6.70
CA PHE A 154 -19.93 10.39 8.00
C PHE A 154 -19.35 9.27 8.86
N SER A 155 -18.75 9.66 9.96
CA SER A 155 -18.10 8.76 10.91
C SER A 155 -19.08 8.30 12.00
N VAL A 156 -18.60 7.49 12.94
CA VAL A 156 -19.36 7.09 14.14
C VAL A 156 -19.85 8.30 14.94
N SER A 157 -19.06 9.38 15.03
CA SER A 157 -19.49 10.57 15.77
C SER A 157 -20.69 11.24 15.11
N ASP A 158 -20.75 11.24 13.78
CA ASP A 158 -21.89 11.78 13.05
C ASP A 158 -23.14 10.93 13.27
N VAL A 159 -23.03 9.61 13.18
CA VAL A 159 -24.16 8.69 13.43
C VAL A 159 -24.76 8.92 14.82
N ARG A 160 -23.90 9.06 15.84
CA ARG A 160 -24.32 9.36 17.22
C ARG A 160 -24.92 10.76 17.36
N LYS A 161 -24.32 11.77 16.73
CA LYS A 161 -24.81 13.17 16.75
C LYS A 161 -26.25 13.29 16.23
N PHE A 162 -26.61 12.50 15.21
CA PHE A 162 -27.96 12.49 14.64
C PHE A 162 -28.89 11.45 15.28
N ASN A 163 -28.45 10.78 16.35
CA ASN A 163 -29.19 9.77 17.10
C ASN A 163 -29.71 8.61 16.23
N PHE A 164 -28.88 8.18 15.27
CA PHE A 164 -29.15 7.03 14.42
C PHE A 164 -28.59 5.74 15.03
N LYS A 165 -29.21 4.61 14.72
CA LYS A 165 -28.71 3.29 15.10
C LYS A 165 -27.39 3.02 14.38
N LEU A 166 -26.33 2.84 15.17
CA LEU A 166 -25.00 2.53 14.66
C LEU A 166 -25.01 1.18 13.91
N PRO A 167 -24.49 1.11 12.67
CA PRO A 167 -24.31 -0.17 11.99
C PRO A 167 -23.44 -1.11 12.83
N ARG A 168 -23.88 -2.37 12.95
CA ARG A 168 -23.16 -3.38 13.75
C ARG A 168 -21.73 -3.54 13.21
N GLY A 169 -20.74 -3.34 14.07
CA GLY A 169 -19.31 -3.47 13.74
C GLY A 169 -18.65 -2.23 13.13
N MET A 170 -19.33 -1.07 13.09
CA MET A 170 -18.74 0.19 12.61
C MET A 170 -17.83 0.80 13.68
N THR A 171 -16.56 1.06 13.33
CA THR A 171 -15.53 1.64 14.21
C THR A 171 -15.26 3.10 13.86
N THR A 172 -14.51 3.83 14.68
CA THR A 172 -14.19 5.25 14.44
C THR A 172 -13.30 5.49 13.22
N ARG A 173 -12.70 4.43 12.67
CA ARG A 173 -11.92 4.45 11.43
C ARG A 173 -12.79 4.30 10.18
N ASP A 174 -14.08 3.99 10.37
CA ASP A 174 -15.02 3.77 9.28
C ASP A 174 -15.80 5.04 8.92
N ASP A 175 -15.95 5.25 7.62
CA ASP A 175 -16.77 6.31 7.04
C ASP A 175 -18.00 5.73 6.33
N LEU A 176 -19.12 6.44 6.37
CA LEU A 176 -20.28 6.20 5.52
C LEU A 176 -20.36 7.25 4.42
N CYS A 177 -20.80 6.85 3.22
CA CYS A 177 -21.26 7.82 2.23
C CYS A 177 -22.59 8.44 2.68
N ALA A 178 -22.89 9.63 2.16
CA ALA A 178 -24.17 10.32 2.36
C ALA A 178 -25.38 9.40 2.13
N ASP A 179 -25.40 8.64 1.04
CA ASP A 179 -26.53 7.75 0.71
C ASP A 179 -26.75 6.66 1.77
N CYS A 180 -25.67 6.10 2.33
CA CYS A 180 -25.77 5.06 3.34
C CYS A 180 -26.09 5.64 4.72
N PHE A 181 -25.56 6.82 5.02
CA PHE A 181 -25.86 7.57 6.22
C PHE A 181 -27.34 7.97 6.30
N ASN A 182 -27.90 8.52 5.21
CA ASN A 182 -29.30 8.94 5.13
C ASN A 182 -30.29 7.76 5.20
N LYS A 183 -29.82 6.52 4.96
CA LYS A 183 -30.59 5.28 5.08
C LYS A 183 -30.51 4.66 6.48
N LEU A 184 -29.83 5.30 7.43
CA LEU A 184 -29.84 4.86 8.82
C LEU A 184 -31.16 5.23 9.47
N THR A 185 -31.68 4.32 10.28
CA THR A 185 -32.87 4.56 11.09
C THR A 185 -32.45 5.10 12.45
N ARG A 186 -33.36 5.79 13.12
CA ARG A 186 -33.22 6.08 14.56
C ARG A 186 -33.35 4.78 15.37
#